data_AF-A0A3M7M433-F1
#
_entry.id   AF-A0A3M7M433-F1
#
_cell.length_a   1.000
_cell.length_b   1.000
_cell.length_c   1.000
_cell.angle_alpha   90.00
_cell.angle_beta   90.00
_cell.angle_gamma   90.00
#
_symmetry.space_group_name_H-M   'P 1'
#
loop_
_entity.id
_entity.type
_entity.pdbx_description
1 polymer ?
#
loop_
_entity_poly.entity_id
_entity_poly.type
_entity_poly.pdbx_seq_one_letter_code
_entity_poly.pdbx_strand_id
1 'polypeptide(L)'
;MNPFTSLKPQPKIHNMVRISHMTAAFAATLLTWTNAHPGEHIDPVADQREADLNKLIAARGAQKLEKCSTSPKARALQQRAIARRAASVNALKPVSKRSVDEIKKYEQVKHNFTGSLSQHSSLDKLFAKDTSSILMPEEILGPYWISGETMRKNCTEGQPGIPMTFELQFIDVNTCEPVPGLWIDVWSANATGDYSGIDDRLDTTYLRGVQISDEDGVTTFNSLVPGHYSGRATHTHVLVHGNVTTFANGTYTSGITRHVGQLYYDEGLRAAVEAVAPYITNTIPE
;
A
#
# COMPACT_ATOMS: atom_id res chain seq x y z
N MET A 1 -18.38 29.70 -4.48
CA MET A 1 -19.30 28.59 -4.12
C MET A 1 -18.43 27.45 -3.64
N ASN A 2 -18.63 27.03 -2.40
CA ASN A 2 -17.71 26.20 -1.62
C ASN A 2 -18.29 24.77 -1.53
N PRO A 3 -17.69 23.72 -2.10
CA PRO A 3 -18.19 22.36 -1.97
C PRO A 3 -17.30 21.58 -0.99
N PHE A 4 -17.43 21.87 0.31
CA PHE A 4 -16.96 20.97 1.36
C PHE A 4 -18.18 20.45 2.10
N THR A 5 -18.74 19.36 1.60
CA THR A 5 -19.75 18.58 2.31
C THR A 5 -19.09 17.82 3.44
N SER A 6 -19.43 18.24 4.66
CA SER A 6 -19.20 17.56 5.94
C SER A 6 -19.46 16.05 5.85
N LEU A 7 -18.41 15.24 6.01
CA LEU A 7 -18.55 13.82 6.34
C LEU A 7 -19.25 13.71 7.70
N LYS A 8 -20.40 13.01 7.75
CA LYS A 8 -21.10 12.72 9.01
C LYS A 8 -20.28 11.73 9.85
N PRO A 9 -20.18 11.92 11.18
CA PRO A 9 -19.54 10.94 12.05
C PRO A 9 -20.39 9.66 12.10
N GLN A 10 -19.74 8.52 11.91
CA GLN A 10 -20.34 7.19 12.12
C GLN A 10 -20.56 6.94 13.63
N PRO A 11 -21.65 6.26 14.03
CA PRO A 11 -21.98 6.04 15.44
C PRO A 11 -20.99 5.09 16.12
N LYS A 12 -20.56 5.44 17.34
CA LYS A 12 -19.76 4.58 18.22
C LYS A 12 -20.61 3.42 18.73
N ILE A 13 -20.43 2.21 18.18
CA ILE A 13 -21.07 1.01 18.71
C ILE A 13 -20.32 0.59 19.98
N HIS A 14 -20.94 0.82 21.14
CA HIS A 14 -20.55 0.21 22.42
C HIS A 14 -21.33 -1.11 22.56
N ASN A 15 -20.71 -2.25 22.31
CA ASN A 15 -21.31 -3.54 22.66
C ASN A 15 -20.70 -4.07 23.97
N MET A 16 -21.44 -3.88 25.07
CA MET A 16 -21.31 -4.71 26.27
C MET A 16 -21.85 -6.11 25.95
N VAL A 17 -21.01 -7.13 26.10
CA VAL A 17 -21.39 -8.53 25.90
C VAL A 17 -22.15 -9.04 27.14
N ARG A 18 -23.39 -9.49 26.95
CA ARG A 18 -24.08 -10.41 27.88
C ARG A 18 -23.93 -11.84 27.33
N ILE A 19 -23.32 -12.71 28.13
CA ILE A 19 -23.15 -14.14 27.84
C ILE A 19 -24.43 -14.86 28.26
N SER A 20 -25.05 -15.59 27.34
CA SER A 20 -26.03 -16.63 27.67
C SER A 20 -25.82 -17.83 26.75
N HIS A 21 -25.48 -18.96 27.35
CA HIS A 21 -25.25 -20.26 26.71
C HIS A 21 -26.58 -20.86 26.20
N MET A 22 -26.60 -21.34 24.95
CA MET A 22 -27.42 -22.49 24.55
C MET A 22 -26.76 -23.23 23.38
N THR A 23 -26.61 -24.53 23.56
CA THR A 23 -26.17 -25.55 22.60
C THR A 23 -27.29 -25.93 21.63
N ALA A 24 -27.00 -26.03 20.33
CA ALA A 24 -27.57 -27.05 19.43
C ALA A 24 -26.83 -27.05 18.08
N ALA A 25 -26.46 -28.24 17.62
CA ALA A 25 -25.76 -28.51 16.37
C ALA A 25 -26.69 -28.41 15.15
N PHE A 26 -26.18 -27.86 14.05
CA PHE A 26 -26.56 -28.26 12.69
C PHE A 26 -25.35 -28.07 11.76
N ALA A 27 -24.89 -29.17 11.17
CA ALA A 27 -23.95 -29.16 10.07
C ALA A 27 -24.67 -28.70 8.80
N ALA A 28 -24.41 -27.47 8.38
CA ALA A 28 -24.62 -27.01 7.03
C ALA A 28 -23.32 -26.34 6.60
N THR A 29 -22.65 -26.93 5.62
CA THR A 29 -21.52 -26.34 4.89
C THR A 29 -22.00 -25.06 4.20
N LEU A 30 -22.00 -23.96 4.94
CA LEU A 30 -22.07 -22.62 4.39
C LEU A 30 -20.71 -22.32 3.79
N LEU A 31 -20.67 -22.23 2.46
CA LEU A 31 -19.70 -21.39 1.77
C LEU A 31 -19.89 -19.98 2.30
N THR A 32 -19.19 -19.64 3.37
CA THR A 32 -19.10 -18.27 3.86
C THR A 32 -18.27 -17.53 2.83
N TRP A 33 -18.95 -16.89 1.89
CA TRP A 33 -18.39 -15.77 1.17
C TRP A 33 -18.05 -14.72 2.22
N THR A 34 -16.79 -14.67 2.65
CA THR A 34 -16.27 -13.55 3.41
C THR A 34 -16.34 -12.35 2.48
N ASN A 35 -17.44 -11.59 2.57
CA ASN A 35 -17.58 -10.32 1.85
C ASN A 35 -16.49 -9.40 2.37
N ALA A 36 -15.39 -9.32 1.61
CA ALA A 36 -14.24 -8.52 2.00
C ALA A 36 -14.55 -7.01 1.95
N HIS A 37 -15.63 -6.59 1.28
CA HIS A 37 -16.12 -5.21 1.23
C HIS A 37 -17.66 -5.18 1.22
N PRO A 38 -18.33 -5.10 2.39
CA PRO A 38 -19.78 -4.97 2.41
C PRO A 38 -20.24 -3.65 1.77
N GLY A 39 -20.85 -3.71 0.58
CA GLY A 39 -21.51 -2.56 -0.07
C GLY A 39 -20.77 -1.93 -1.26
N GLU A 40 -19.68 -2.53 -1.75
CA GLU A 40 -19.06 -2.10 -3.01
C GLU A 40 -19.90 -2.58 -4.20
N HIS A 41 -20.45 -1.64 -4.98
CA HIS A 41 -21.24 -1.93 -6.17
C HIS A 41 -20.38 -1.73 -7.41
N ILE A 42 -20.22 -2.78 -8.22
CA ILE A 42 -19.51 -2.72 -9.50
C ILE A 42 -20.45 -2.11 -10.55
N ASP A 43 -20.18 -0.88 -11.00
CA ASP A 43 -20.82 -0.24 -12.16
C ASP A 43 -19.74 0.01 -13.22
N PRO A 44 -19.64 -0.85 -14.26
CA PRO A 44 -18.57 -0.76 -15.25
C PRO A 44 -18.46 0.60 -15.95
N VAL A 45 -19.57 1.35 -16.06
CA VAL A 45 -19.57 2.68 -16.68
C VAL A 45 -19.07 3.74 -15.71
N ALA A 46 -19.45 3.65 -14.43
CA ALA A 46 -18.91 4.51 -13.39
C ALA A 46 -17.40 4.25 -13.20
N ASP A 47 -17.00 2.99 -13.12
CA ASP A 47 -15.60 2.56 -12.94
C ASP A 47 -14.71 3.05 -14.10
N GLN A 48 -15.21 2.94 -15.35
CA GLN A 48 -14.47 3.45 -16.50
C GLN A 48 -14.31 4.98 -16.46
N ARG A 49 -15.34 5.71 -16.04
CA ARG A 49 -15.28 7.18 -15.89
C ARG A 49 -14.31 7.59 -14.80
N GLU A 50 -14.30 6.88 -13.68
CA GLU A 50 -13.35 7.08 -12.60
C GLU A 50 -11.92 6.80 -13.05
N ALA A 51 -11.69 5.67 -13.74
CA ALA A 51 -10.39 5.34 -14.32
C ALA A 51 -9.89 6.43 -15.28
N ASP A 52 -10.77 6.99 -16.12
CA ASP A 52 -10.41 8.06 -17.05
C ASP A 52 -10.12 9.39 -16.33
N LEU A 53 -10.87 9.72 -15.28
CA LEU A 53 -10.56 10.85 -14.41
C LEU A 53 -9.21 10.69 -13.71
N ASN A 54 -8.94 9.50 -13.17
CA ASN A 54 -7.69 9.17 -12.50
C ASN A 54 -6.48 9.30 -13.45
N LYS A 55 -6.62 8.84 -14.70
CA LYS A 55 -5.61 9.07 -15.75
C LYS A 55 -5.37 10.55 -16.01
N LEU A 56 -6.43 11.37 -16.08
CA LEU A 56 -6.30 12.82 -16.31
C LEU A 56 -5.61 13.52 -15.13
N ILE A 57 -5.95 13.16 -13.90
CA ILE A 57 -5.33 13.68 -12.68
C ILE A 57 -3.84 13.33 -12.65
N ALA A 58 -3.49 12.06 -12.89
CA ALA A 58 -2.11 11.59 -12.95
C ALA A 58 -1.32 12.33 -14.04
N ALA A 59 -1.88 12.47 -15.25
CA ALA A 59 -1.24 13.19 -16.35
C ALA A 59 -1.00 14.67 -16.03
N ARG A 60 -1.95 15.34 -15.38
CA ARG A 60 -1.78 16.75 -14.96
C ARG A 60 -0.74 16.88 -13.84
N GLY A 61 -0.74 15.96 -12.88
CA GLY A 61 0.28 15.90 -11.83
C GLY A 61 1.69 15.74 -12.41
N ALA A 62 1.84 14.83 -13.38
CA ALA A 62 3.07 14.62 -14.12
C ALA A 62 3.59 15.88 -14.79
N GLN A 63 2.74 16.57 -15.55
CA GLN A 63 3.12 17.81 -16.21
C GLN A 63 3.53 18.92 -15.23
N LYS A 64 2.91 18.99 -14.05
CA LYS A 64 3.30 19.97 -13.03
C LYS A 64 4.67 19.65 -12.44
N LEU A 65 4.91 18.38 -12.12
CA LEU A 65 6.18 17.94 -11.57
C LEU A 65 7.32 18.13 -12.57
N GLU A 66 7.08 17.83 -13.86
CA GLU A 66 8.05 18.05 -14.93
C GLU A 66 8.47 19.52 -15.05
N LYS A 67 7.54 20.47 -14.85
CA LYS A 67 7.86 21.91 -14.91
C LYS A 67 8.88 22.35 -13.86
N CYS A 68 8.96 21.67 -12.72
CA CYS A 68 9.89 22.03 -11.65
C CYS A 68 11.03 21.01 -11.42
N SER A 69 11.04 19.90 -12.16
CA SER A 69 12.00 18.79 -11.99
C SER A 69 13.45 19.18 -12.30
N THR A 70 13.66 20.17 -13.16
CA THR A 70 15.01 20.65 -13.55
C THR A 70 15.62 21.63 -12.55
N SER A 71 14.84 22.08 -11.56
CA SER A 71 15.34 23.01 -10.52
C SER A 71 16.51 22.40 -9.75
N PRO A 72 17.48 23.20 -9.26
CA PRO A 72 18.60 22.69 -8.47
C PRO A 72 18.16 21.89 -7.25
N LYS A 73 17.08 22.32 -6.58
CA LYS A 73 16.49 21.61 -5.43
C LYS A 73 15.94 20.24 -5.82
N ALA A 74 15.16 20.16 -6.90
CA ALA A 74 14.59 18.90 -7.38
C ALA A 74 15.69 17.91 -7.81
N ARG A 75 16.72 18.38 -8.51
CA ARG A 75 17.89 17.55 -8.86
C ARG A 75 18.65 17.05 -7.64
N ALA A 76 18.86 17.90 -6.63
CA ALA A 76 19.49 17.49 -5.38
C ALA A 76 18.64 16.45 -4.63
N LEU A 77 17.32 16.61 -4.59
CA LEU A 77 16.40 15.62 -4.02
C LEU A 77 16.48 14.27 -4.76
N GLN A 78 16.51 14.30 -6.09
CA GLN A 78 16.64 13.10 -6.92
C GLN A 78 17.96 12.37 -6.63
N GLN A 79 19.09 13.10 -6.52
CA GLN A 79 20.38 12.53 -6.15
C GLN A 79 20.36 11.85 -4.77
N ARG A 80 19.75 12.51 -3.78
CA ARG A 80 19.58 11.90 -2.45
C ARG A 80 18.68 10.67 -2.49
N ALA A 81 17.59 10.70 -3.28
CA ALA A 81 16.71 9.56 -3.46
C ALA A 81 17.41 8.35 -4.09
N ILE A 82 18.24 8.57 -5.11
CA ILE A 82 19.04 7.51 -5.74
C ILE A 82 20.01 6.91 -4.72
N ALA A 83 20.77 7.74 -4.02
CA ALA A 83 21.74 7.29 -3.02
C ALA A 83 21.07 6.50 -1.89
N ARG A 84 19.92 6.99 -1.39
CA ARG A 84 19.12 6.30 -0.37
C ARG A 84 18.61 4.95 -0.85
N ARG A 85 17.95 4.90 -2.02
CA ARG A 85 17.40 3.64 -2.56
C ARG A 85 18.49 2.60 -2.81
N ALA A 86 19.65 3.02 -3.31
CA ALA A 86 20.82 2.16 -3.45
C ALA A 86 21.31 1.63 -2.10
N ALA A 87 21.39 2.49 -1.07
CA ALA A 87 21.75 2.07 0.27
C ALA A 87 20.72 1.10 0.87
N SER A 88 19.42 1.36 0.70
CA SER A 88 18.33 0.47 1.12
C SER A 88 18.49 -0.92 0.51
N VAL A 89 18.69 -1.02 -0.82
CA VAL A 89 18.89 -2.31 -1.49
C VAL A 89 20.16 -3.02 -1.02
N ASN A 90 21.26 -2.30 -0.81
CA ASN A 90 22.50 -2.88 -0.28
C ASN A 90 22.35 -3.39 1.15
N ALA A 91 21.52 -2.72 1.97
CA ALA A 91 21.26 -3.10 3.35
C ALA A 91 20.29 -4.29 3.47
N LEU A 92 19.40 -4.47 2.49
CA LEU A 92 18.54 -5.65 2.40
C LEU A 92 19.41 -6.85 2.03
N LYS A 93 19.71 -7.68 3.03
CA LYS A 93 20.43 -8.95 2.82
C LYS A 93 19.63 -9.79 1.81
N PRO A 94 20.24 -10.31 0.73
CA PRO A 94 19.53 -11.18 -0.19
C PRO A 94 19.03 -12.41 0.59
N VAL A 95 17.71 -12.63 0.59
CA VAL A 95 17.03 -13.75 1.28
C VAL A 95 17.55 -15.11 0.77
N SER A 96 18.06 -15.13 -0.45
CA SER A 96 19.11 -16.04 -0.93
C SER A 96 19.83 -15.32 -2.07
N LYS A 97 21.13 -15.59 -2.30
CA LYS A 97 21.71 -15.26 -3.61
C LYS A 97 21.02 -16.18 -4.62
N ARG A 98 19.95 -15.70 -5.24
CA ARG A 98 19.38 -16.35 -6.44
C ARG A 98 20.52 -16.63 -7.40
N SER A 99 20.53 -17.81 -8.02
CA SER A 99 21.55 -18.10 -9.01
C SER A 99 21.46 -17.08 -10.16
N VAL A 100 22.56 -16.83 -10.85
CA VAL A 100 22.55 -15.95 -12.04
C VAL A 100 21.50 -16.43 -13.06
N ASP A 101 21.25 -17.74 -13.12
CA ASP A 101 20.27 -18.34 -14.02
C ASP A 101 18.82 -18.09 -13.56
N GLU A 102 18.56 -18.09 -12.25
CA GLU A 102 17.26 -17.66 -11.69
C GLU A 102 17.03 -16.17 -11.92
N ILE A 103 18.06 -15.33 -11.71
CA ILE A 103 17.96 -13.89 -11.97
C ILE A 103 17.63 -13.65 -13.45
N LYS A 104 18.32 -14.30 -14.38
CA LYS A 104 18.01 -14.23 -15.83
C LYS A 104 16.60 -14.71 -16.16
N LYS A 105 16.11 -15.76 -15.50
CA LYS A 105 14.73 -16.24 -15.68
C LYS A 105 13.70 -15.17 -15.28
N TYR A 106 13.91 -14.49 -14.16
CA TYR A 106 12.99 -13.45 -13.69
C TYR A 106 13.18 -12.09 -14.40
N GLU A 107 14.40 -11.75 -14.84
CA GLU A 107 14.66 -10.56 -15.68
C GLU A 107 13.97 -10.64 -17.06
N GLN A 108 13.67 -11.85 -17.54
CA GLN A 108 12.87 -12.07 -18.76
C GLN A 108 11.37 -11.87 -18.55
N VAL A 109 10.88 -11.85 -17.30
CA VAL A 109 9.49 -11.52 -16.98
C VAL A 109 9.31 -10.01 -17.17
N LYS A 110 8.66 -9.64 -18.28
CA LYS A 110 8.45 -8.24 -18.65
C LYS A 110 7.32 -7.63 -17.84
N HIS A 111 7.66 -6.84 -16.83
CA HIS A 111 6.73 -5.95 -16.13
C HIS A 111 6.58 -4.63 -16.91
N ASN A 112 5.80 -4.68 -17.99
CA ASN A 112 5.44 -3.56 -18.90
C ASN A 112 6.33 -2.28 -18.79
N PHE A 113 7.62 -2.44 -19.12
CA PHE A 113 8.57 -1.34 -19.23
C PHE A 113 9.24 -1.43 -20.61
N THR A 114 9.31 -0.31 -21.32
CA THR A 114 9.87 -0.21 -22.68
C THR A 114 11.41 -0.22 -22.70
N GLY A 115 12.06 -0.34 -21.54
CA GLY A 115 13.52 -0.44 -21.40
C GLY A 115 13.95 -1.70 -20.65
N SER A 116 14.97 -2.40 -21.17
CA SER A 116 15.60 -3.52 -20.44
C SER A 116 16.41 -2.96 -19.26
N LEU A 117 16.03 -3.37 -18.04
CA LEU A 117 16.83 -3.27 -16.84
C LEU A 117 17.50 -4.63 -16.61
N SER A 118 18.74 -4.59 -16.11
CA SER A 118 19.50 -5.78 -15.72
C SER A 118 20.27 -5.48 -14.45
N GLN A 119 20.79 -6.52 -13.79
CA GLN A 119 21.68 -6.41 -12.63
C GLN A 119 22.89 -5.47 -12.86
N HIS A 120 23.26 -5.19 -14.11
CA HIS A 120 24.35 -4.29 -14.48
C HIS A 120 23.92 -2.84 -14.81
N SER A 121 22.63 -2.53 -14.68
CA SER A 121 22.12 -1.18 -14.92
C SER A 121 22.68 -0.20 -13.88
N SER A 122 22.99 1.03 -14.30
CA SER A 122 23.46 2.06 -13.36
C SER A 122 22.40 2.34 -12.29
N LEU A 123 22.84 2.76 -11.10
CA LEU A 123 21.94 3.15 -10.01
C LEU A 123 20.97 4.25 -10.45
N ASP A 124 21.42 5.16 -11.32
CA ASP A 124 20.54 6.17 -11.90
C ASP A 124 19.46 5.53 -12.79
N LYS A 125 19.81 4.56 -13.63
CA LYS A 125 18.82 3.88 -14.46
C LYS A 125 17.84 3.03 -13.63
N LEU A 126 18.29 2.46 -12.51
CA LEU A 126 17.47 1.66 -11.60
C LEU A 126 16.57 2.50 -10.68
N PHE A 127 17.07 3.64 -10.19
CA PHE A 127 16.45 4.40 -9.11
C PHE A 127 16.13 5.85 -9.44
N ALA A 128 16.65 6.41 -10.54
CA ALA A 128 16.42 7.79 -10.95
C ALA A 128 15.19 7.99 -11.84
N LYS A 129 14.35 6.95 -12.03
CA LYS A 129 13.21 6.95 -12.97
C LYS A 129 12.60 8.34 -13.13
N ASP A 130 12.60 8.82 -14.38
CA ASP A 130 11.77 9.95 -14.82
C ASP A 130 10.36 9.62 -14.37
N THR A 131 9.91 10.36 -13.37
CA THR A 131 8.73 10.10 -12.56
C THR A 131 7.63 9.48 -13.42
N SER A 132 7.34 8.19 -13.25
CA SER A 132 5.96 7.75 -13.48
C SER A 132 5.20 8.41 -12.35
N SER A 133 4.87 9.68 -12.58
CA SER A 133 4.17 10.59 -11.70
C SER A 133 2.75 10.08 -11.62
N ILE A 134 2.60 9.03 -10.83
CA ILE A 134 1.34 8.56 -10.33
C ILE A 134 1.07 9.54 -9.19
N LEU A 135 0.31 10.60 -9.47
CA LEU A 135 -0.55 11.06 -8.39
C LEU A 135 -1.42 9.85 -8.10
N MET A 136 -1.18 9.20 -6.96
CA MET A 136 -1.99 8.04 -6.60
C MET A 136 -3.43 8.53 -6.61
N PRO A 137 -4.32 7.91 -7.42
CA PRO A 137 -5.70 8.31 -7.43
C PRO A 137 -6.25 8.21 -6.01
N GLU A 138 -7.17 9.10 -5.68
CA GLU A 138 -7.91 8.93 -4.43
C GLU A 138 -8.79 7.69 -4.60
N GLU A 139 -8.56 6.69 -3.76
CA GLU A 139 -9.27 5.42 -3.79
C GLU A 139 -10.15 5.29 -2.55
N ILE A 140 -11.07 4.33 -2.58
CA ILE A 140 -11.91 4.04 -1.42
C ILE A 140 -11.05 3.61 -0.22
N LEU A 141 -11.42 4.11 0.96
CA LEU A 141 -10.78 3.76 2.24
C LEU A 141 -10.86 2.25 2.53
N GLY A 142 -11.88 1.57 2.02
CA GLY A 142 -12.19 0.20 2.41
C GLY A 142 -12.65 0.11 3.88
N PRO A 143 -13.28 -1.00 4.28
CA PRO A 143 -13.86 -1.18 5.61
C PRO A 143 -12.83 -1.55 6.69
N TYR A 144 -11.56 -1.73 6.32
CA TYR A 144 -10.54 -2.36 7.17
C TYR A 144 -9.49 -1.41 7.73
N TRP A 145 -9.66 -0.11 7.50
CA TRP A 145 -8.89 0.89 8.24
C TRP A 145 -9.28 0.89 9.71
N ILE A 146 -8.28 0.88 10.59
CA ILE A 146 -8.45 0.98 12.04
C ILE A 146 -7.70 2.23 12.50
N SER A 147 -8.33 3.04 13.34
CA SER A 147 -7.68 4.22 13.89
C SER A 147 -6.72 3.84 15.03
N GLY A 148 -5.53 4.45 15.06
CA GLY A 148 -4.58 4.28 16.15
C GLY A 148 -3.66 3.06 15.98
N GLU A 149 -3.27 2.78 14.73
CA GLU A 149 -2.36 1.71 14.37
C GLU A 149 -0.96 1.90 14.99
N THR A 150 -0.19 0.83 15.04
CA THR A 150 1.13 0.89 15.68
C THR A 150 2.15 1.59 14.80
N MET A 151 2.88 2.56 15.36
CA MET A 151 4.07 3.14 14.72
C MET A 151 5.19 2.12 14.64
N ARG A 152 5.46 1.60 13.43
CA ARG A 152 6.52 0.62 13.19
C ARG A 152 6.93 0.55 11.73
N LYS A 153 8.21 0.31 11.52
CA LYS A 153 8.78 0.01 10.20
C LYS A 153 8.53 -1.43 9.79
N ASN A 154 8.72 -2.38 10.70
CA ASN A 154 8.45 -3.79 10.44
C ASN A 154 7.01 -4.12 10.81
N CYS A 155 6.20 -4.44 9.80
CA CYS A 155 4.79 -4.75 9.94
C CYS A 155 4.51 -6.26 9.90
N THR A 156 5.50 -7.13 9.67
CA THR A 156 5.22 -8.54 9.33
C THR A 156 4.63 -9.34 10.48
N GLU A 157 5.03 -9.06 11.73
CA GLU A 157 4.67 -9.84 12.92
C GLU A 157 4.87 -11.36 12.77
N GLY A 158 5.87 -11.76 11.97
CA GLY A 158 6.15 -13.18 11.72
C GLY A 158 5.18 -13.89 10.77
N GLN A 159 4.27 -13.17 10.12
CA GLN A 159 3.43 -13.74 9.06
C GLN A 159 4.31 -14.37 7.97
N PRO A 160 3.93 -15.55 7.44
CA PRO A 160 4.64 -16.16 6.33
C PRO A 160 4.30 -15.46 5.01
N GLY A 161 5.28 -15.29 4.14
CA GLY A 161 5.11 -14.67 2.82
C GLY A 161 6.44 -14.24 2.21
N ILE A 162 6.37 -13.63 1.03
CA ILE A 162 7.53 -13.04 0.37
C ILE A 162 7.82 -11.67 1.01
N PRO A 163 8.99 -11.47 1.64
CA PRO A 163 9.35 -10.19 2.23
C PRO A 163 9.37 -9.07 1.20
N MET A 164 8.74 -7.95 1.54
CA MET A 164 8.66 -6.76 0.69
C MET A 164 9.10 -5.55 1.51
N THR A 165 10.05 -4.78 0.98
CA THR A 165 10.37 -3.45 1.50
C THR A 165 9.93 -2.44 0.46
N PHE A 166 9.12 -1.47 0.87
CA PHE A 166 8.69 -0.39 -0.02
C PHE A 166 8.90 0.97 0.63
N GLU A 167 9.27 1.94 -0.20
CA GLU A 167 9.41 3.35 0.17
C GLU A 167 8.30 4.16 -0.50
N LEU A 168 7.64 5.02 0.26
CA LEU A 168 6.69 6.00 -0.27
C LEU A 168 7.31 7.38 -0.16
N GLN A 169 7.35 8.13 -1.27
CA GLN A 169 7.90 9.48 -1.30
C GLN A 169 6.80 10.48 -1.69
N PHE A 170 6.63 11.50 -0.85
CA PHE A 170 5.63 12.54 -1.01
C PHE A 170 6.31 13.84 -1.46
N ILE A 171 5.88 14.35 -2.61
CA ILE A 171 6.41 15.55 -3.24
C ILE A 171 5.24 16.47 -3.57
N ASP A 172 5.35 17.74 -3.23
CA ASP A 172 4.37 18.74 -3.69
C ASP A 172 4.59 18.99 -5.19
N VAL A 173 3.59 18.63 -5.99
CA VAL A 173 3.63 18.73 -7.45
C VAL A 173 3.76 20.17 -7.96
N ASN A 174 3.50 21.18 -7.13
CA ASN A 174 3.62 22.59 -7.53
C ASN A 174 5.00 23.17 -7.22
N THR A 175 5.70 22.66 -6.21
CA THR A 175 7.02 23.17 -5.77
C THR A 175 8.17 22.21 -6.07
N CYS A 176 7.88 20.93 -6.35
CA CYS A 176 8.84 19.83 -6.39
C CYS A 176 9.62 19.63 -5.08
N GLU A 177 9.12 20.16 -3.97
CA GLU A 177 9.74 20.00 -2.66
C GLU A 177 9.15 18.78 -1.94
N PRO A 178 9.95 18.07 -1.12
CA PRO A 178 9.46 16.96 -0.32
C PRO A 178 8.45 17.46 0.73
N VAL A 179 7.53 16.58 1.13
CA VAL A 179 6.55 16.89 2.20
C VAL A 179 6.88 16.09 3.46
N PRO A 180 7.66 16.66 4.40
CA PRO A 180 7.97 16.02 5.68
C PRO A 180 6.79 16.05 6.65
N GLY A 181 6.83 15.19 7.66
CA GLY A 181 5.87 15.19 8.78
C GLY A 181 4.47 14.69 8.45
N LEU A 182 4.28 14.06 7.29
CA LEU A 182 3.06 13.34 6.96
C LEU A 182 3.02 12.03 7.73
N TRP A 183 1.84 11.65 8.22
CA TRP A 183 1.61 10.36 8.86
C TRP A 183 1.01 9.41 7.84
N ILE A 184 1.65 8.26 7.64
CA ILE A 184 1.27 7.28 6.64
C ILE A 184 0.90 5.99 7.35
N ASP A 185 -0.36 5.62 7.24
CA ASP A 185 -0.90 4.34 7.64
C ASP A 185 -0.88 3.40 6.42
N VAL A 186 -0.37 2.19 6.59
CA VAL A 186 -0.44 1.12 5.60
C VAL A 186 -1.08 -0.12 6.19
N TRP A 187 -1.89 -0.80 5.40
CA TRP A 187 -2.43 -2.11 5.75
C TRP A 187 -2.64 -2.97 4.50
N SER A 188 -2.49 -4.28 4.65
CA SER A 188 -2.71 -5.23 3.56
C SER A 188 -3.20 -6.58 4.09
N ALA A 189 -3.76 -7.39 3.21
CA ALA A 189 -4.02 -8.80 3.48
C ALA A 189 -2.70 -9.56 3.69
N ASN A 190 -2.77 -10.69 4.39
CA ASN A 190 -1.71 -11.70 4.40
C ASN A 190 -1.67 -12.48 3.07
N ALA A 191 -0.80 -13.48 2.99
CA ALA A 191 -0.60 -14.26 1.77
C ALA A 191 -1.83 -15.05 1.30
N THR A 192 -2.82 -15.28 2.16
CA THR A 192 -4.07 -16.00 1.86
C THR A 192 -5.30 -15.10 1.80
N GLY A 193 -5.12 -13.78 1.80
CA GLY A 193 -6.22 -12.83 1.63
C GLY A 193 -6.85 -12.32 2.93
N ASP A 194 -6.34 -12.71 4.10
CA ASP A 194 -6.92 -12.33 5.38
C ASP A 194 -6.30 -11.05 5.96
N TYR A 195 -7.15 -10.12 6.38
CA TYR A 195 -6.75 -8.92 7.11
C TYR A 195 -6.68 -9.16 8.62
N SER A 196 -5.73 -8.54 9.30
CA SER A 196 -5.70 -8.48 10.76
C SER A 196 -6.72 -7.48 11.32
N GLY A 197 -7.06 -7.57 12.60
CA GLY A 197 -7.86 -6.56 13.32
C GLY A 197 -9.36 -6.52 12.96
N ILE A 198 -9.86 -7.50 12.22
CA ILE A 198 -11.26 -7.57 11.77
C ILE A 198 -11.86 -8.96 12.05
N ASP A 199 -13.18 -9.09 11.95
CA ASP A 199 -13.93 -10.34 12.11
C ASP A 199 -13.57 -11.11 13.40
N ASP A 200 -13.03 -12.32 13.25
CA ASP A 200 -12.58 -13.21 14.31
C ASP A 200 -11.11 -12.98 14.74
N ARG A 201 -10.44 -12.00 14.14
CA ARG A 201 -9.01 -11.65 14.30
C ARG A 201 -8.79 -10.28 14.94
N LEU A 202 -9.73 -9.82 15.78
CA LEU A 202 -9.73 -8.48 16.39
C LEU A 202 -8.50 -8.19 17.28
N ASP A 203 -7.81 -9.22 17.76
CA ASP A 203 -6.62 -9.14 18.61
C ASP A 203 -5.29 -9.16 17.82
N THR A 204 -5.36 -9.19 16.49
CA THR A 204 -4.17 -9.21 15.62
C THR A 204 -3.91 -7.86 14.98
N THR A 205 -2.63 -7.56 14.71
CA THR A 205 -2.23 -6.30 14.08
C THR A 205 -1.24 -6.47 12.93
N TYR A 206 -0.96 -7.71 12.49
CA TYR A 206 0.02 -7.98 11.45
C TYR A 206 -0.28 -7.21 10.15
N LEU A 207 0.77 -6.89 9.39
CA LEU A 207 0.74 -6.21 8.10
C LEU A 207 0.07 -4.83 8.14
N ARG A 208 -0.02 -4.22 9.33
CA ARG A 208 -0.44 -2.85 9.57
C ARG A 208 0.70 -2.04 10.17
N GLY A 209 0.86 -0.78 9.76
CA GLY A 209 1.88 0.07 10.38
C GLY A 209 1.77 1.54 10.02
N VAL A 210 2.33 2.36 10.90
CA VAL A 210 2.38 3.81 10.73
C VAL A 210 3.83 4.29 10.67
N GLN A 211 4.13 5.16 9.73
CA GLN A 211 5.41 5.89 9.64
C GLN A 211 5.17 7.37 9.40
N ILE A 212 6.15 8.19 9.78
CA ILE A 212 6.13 9.63 9.55
C ILE A 212 7.14 9.94 8.44
N SER A 213 6.75 10.73 7.44
CA SER A 213 7.66 11.12 6.37
C SER A 213 8.81 11.95 6.89
N ASP A 214 10.04 11.60 6.49
CA ASP A 214 11.26 12.31 6.84
C ASP A 214 11.44 13.62 6.06
N GLU A 215 12.57 14.29 6.24
CA GLU A 215 12.92 15.56 5.56
C GLU A 215 12.99 15.45 4.02
N ASP A 216 13.16 14.24 3.48
CA ASP A 216 13.09 13.96 2.04
C ASP A 216 11.67 13.53 1.61
N GLY A 217 10.71 13.60 2.53
CA GLY A 217 9.30 13.27 2.32
C GLY A 217 9.08 11.77 2.22
N VAL A 218 9.91 10.95 2.88
CA VAL A 218 9.95 9.49 2.67
C VAL A 218 9.53 8.72 3.91
N THR A 219 8.75 7.66 3.68
CA THR A 219 8.52 6.58 4.65
C THR A 219 9.05 5.26 4.11
N THR A 220 9.39 4.33 5.00
CA THR A 220 9.81 2.98 4.62
C THR A 220 9.10 1.95 5.47
N PHE A 221 8.59 0.91 4.83
CA PHE A 221 7.94 -0.22 5.50
C PHE A 221 8.58 -1.54 5.07
N ASN A 222 8.73 -2.44 6.04
CA ASN A 222 9.02 -3.85 5.80
C ASN A 222 7.72 -4.62 6.05
N SER A 223 7.19 -5.24 5.00
CA SER A 223 5.94 -6.00 4.99
C SER A 223 6.11 -7.27 4.16
N LEU A 224 5.01 -7.84 3.68
CA LEU A 224 4.97 -8.95 2.74
C LEU A 224 4.24 -8.51 1.46
N VAL A 225 4.47 -9.20 0.35
CA VAL A 225 3.56 -9.09 -0.80
C VAL A 225 2.18 -9.60 -0.37
N PRO A 226 1.09 -8.85 -0.57
CA PRO A 226 -0.25 -9.30 -0.16
C PRO A 226 -0.77 -10.42 -1.06
N GLY A 227 -1.57 -11.32 -0.49
CA GLY A 227 -2.38 -12.27 -1.26
C GLY A 227 -3.67 -11.62 -1.77
N HIS A 228 -4.30 -12.27 -2.74
CA HIS A 228 -5.61 -11.84 -3.26
C HIS A 228 -6.74 -12.25 -2.32
N TYR A 229 -7.86 -11.54 -2.45
CA TYR A 229 -9.16 -11.93 -1.90
C TYR A 229 -10.25 -11.56 -2.90
N SER A 230 -11.43 -12.17 -2.76
CA SER A 230 -12.46 -12.11 -3.79
C SER A 230 -12.95 -10.69 -4.07
N GLY A 231 -13.11 -10.38 -5.36
CA GLY A 231 -13.78 -9.18 -5.85
C GLY A 231 -12.89 -7.95 -6.00
N ARG A 232 -11.58 -8.03 -5.69
CA ARG A 232 -10.66 -6.89 -5.83
C ARG A 232 -9.27 -7.31 -6.28
N ALA A 233 -8.63 -6.46 -7.10
CA ALA A 233 -7.23 -6.63 -7.49
C ALA A 233 -6.33 -6.60 -6.25
N THR A 234 -5.28 -7.41 -6.20
CA THR A 234 -4.31 -7.45 -5.07
C THR A 234 -3.68 -6.08 -4.82
N HIS A 235 -3.71 -5.60 -3.57
CA HIS A 235 -3.20 -4.27 -3.21
C HIS A 235 -2.70 -4.14 -1.77
N THR A 236 -1.93 -3.08 -1.53
CA THR A 236 -1.62 -2.54 -0.19
C THR A 236 -2.30 -1.18 -0.06
N HIS A 237 -3.08 -0.98 1.00
CA HIS A 237 -3.69 0.31 1.27
C HIS A 237 -2.69 1.31 1.82
N VAL A 238 -2.90 2.58 1.50
CA VAL A 238 -2.13 3.72 1.97
C VAL A 238 -3.11 4.83 2.37
N LEU A 239 -2.98 5.33 3.59
CA LEU A 239 -3.73 6.49 4.07
C LEU A 239 -2.75 7.51 4.60
N VAL A 240 -2.90 8.75 4.16
CA VAL A 240 -2.01 9.86 4.49
C VAL A 240 -2.78 10.86 5.32
N HIS A 241 -2.27 11.14 6.51
CA HIS A 241 -2.80 12.13 7.43
C HIS A 241 -1.81 13.28 7.58
N GLY A 242 -2.36 14.49 7.73
CA GLY A 242 -1.62 15.66 8.20
C GLY A 242 -2.27 16.21 9.46
N ASN A 243 -1.60 17.11 10.17
CA ASN A 243 -2.11 17.74 11.38
C ASN A 243 -2.52 16.73 12.48
N VAL A 244 -1.63 15.75 12.71
CA VAL A 244 -1.79 14.71 13.72
C VAL A 244 -1.30 15.23 15.08
N THR A 245 -2.02 14.89 16.14
CA THR A 245 -1.58 15.12 17.52
C THR A 245 -1.23 13.78 18.16
N THR A 246 -0.03 13.67 18.73
CA THR A 246 0.39 12.50 19.50
C THR A 246 0.02 12.68 20.97
N PHE A 247 -0.32 11.56 21.61
CA PHE A 247 -0.62 11.50 23.03
C PHE A 247 0.51 10.79 23.78
N ALA A 248 0.65 11.07 25.08
CA ALA A 248 1.72 10.52 25.91
C ALA A 248 1.68 8.99 26.06
N ASN A 249 0.55 8.35 25.75
CA ASN A 249 0.37 6.90 25.74
C ASN A 249 0.78 6.23 24.40
N GLY A 250 1.39 7.00 23.47
CA GLY A 250 1.85 6.47 22.18
C GLY A 250 0.76 6.36 21.11
N THR A 251 -0.48 6.78 21.39
CA THR A 251 -1.53 6.87 20.36
C THR A 251 -1.54 8.25 19.69
N TYR A 252 -2.26 8.37 18.58
CA TYR A 252 -2.34 9.62 17.81
C TYR A 252 -3.78 9.87 17.33
N THR A 253 -4.11 11.13 17.04
CA THR A 253 -5.36 11.48 16.34
C THR A 253 -5.21 11.17 14.86
N SER A 254 -6.27 10.72 14.19
CA SER A 254 -6.27 10.50 12.74
C SER A 254 -6.11 11.80 11.91
N GLY A 255 -5.86 12.95 12.55
CA GLY A 255 -5.61 14.23 11.89
C GLY A 255 -6.64 14.60 10.82
N ILE A 256 -6.17 15.29 9.78
CA ILE A 256 -6.90 15.55 8.53
C ILE A 256 -6.39 14.55 7.48
N THR A 257 -7.29 13.72 6.96
CA THR A 257 -6.98 12.87 5.80
C THR A 257 -6.59 13.74 4.62
N ARG A 258 -5.39 13.54 4.10
CA ARG A 258 -4.82 14.24 2.95
C ARG A 258 -4.93 13.42 1.67
N HIS A 259 -4.89 12.10 1.80
CA HIS A 259 -4.96 11.19 0.67
C HIS A 259 -5.31 9.78 1.13
N VAL A 260 -6.16 9.10 0.36
CA VAL A 260 -6.43 7.66 0.49
C VAL A 260 -6.05 7.03 -0.84
N GLY A 261 -5.27 5.97 -0.84
CA GLY A 261 -4.86 5.31 -2.07
C GLY A 261 -4.45 3.87 -1.85
N GLN A 262 -4.12 3.20 -2.95
CA GLN A 262 -3.77 1.79 -2.96
C GLN A 262 -2.62 1.51 -3.92
N LEU A 263 -1.69 0.66 -3.49
CA LEU A 263 -0.59 0.17 -4.32
C LEU A 263 -1.02 -1.13 -4.97
N TYR A 264 -1.03 -1.17 -6.30
CA TYR A 264 -1.35 -2.36 -7.09
C TYR A 264 -0.09 -3.03 -7.64
N TYR A 265 -0.20 -4.32 -7.96
CA TYR A 265 0.92 -5.15 -8.42
C TYR A 265 0.72 -5.57 -9.87
N ASP A 266 1.82 -5.60 -10.63
CA ASP A 266 1.82 -6.07 -12.02
C ASP A 266 1.35 -7.53 -12.08
N GLU A 267 0.52 -7.84 -13.08
CA GLU A 267 -0.10 -9.15 -13.24
C GLU A 267 0.93 -10.29 -13.35
N GLY A 268 2.03 -10.07 -14.07
CA GLY A 268 3.09 -11.07 -14.20
C GLY A 268 3.85 -11.29 -12.89
N LEU A 269 4.01 -10.23 -12.08
CA LEU A 269 4.58 -10.34 -10.74
C LEU A 269 3.64 -11.10 -9.81
N ARG A 270 2.35 -10.75 -9.82
CA ARG A 270 1.31 -11.36 -9.01
C ARG A 270 1.20 -12.87 -9.27
N ALA A 271 1.09 -13.27 -10.54
CA ALA A 271 1.04 -14.68 -10.92
C ALA A 271 2.28 -15.47 -10.48
N ALA A 272 3.47 -14.85 -10.50
CA ALA A 272 4.70 -15.48 -10.02
C ALA A 272 4.74 -15.64 -8.49
N VAL A 273 4.12 -14.71 -7.75
CA VAL A 273 4.00 -14.75 -6.29
C VAL A 273 3.00 -15.83 -5.86
N GLU A 274 1.86 -15.94 -6.54
CA GLU A 274 0.82 -16.91 -6.21
C GLU A 274 1.23 -18.36 -6.50
N ALA A 275 2.21 -18.56 -7.39
CA ALA A 275 2.77 -19.87 -7.70
C ALA A 275 3.68 -20.45 -6.60
N VAL A 276 3.97 -19.73 -5.50
CA VAL A 276 4.87 -20.19 -4.44
C VAL A 276 4.20 -20.21 -3.07
N ALA A 277 4.74 -21.03 -2.15
CA ALA A 277 4.26 -21.04 -0.77
C ALA A 277 4.58 -19.71 -0.04
N PRO A 278 3.69 -19.25 0.87
CA PRO A 278 2.40 -19.84 1.23
C PRO A 278 1.24 -19.44 0.30
N TYR A 279 1.43 -18.54 -0.67
CA TYR A 279 0.36 -18.02 -1.54
C TYR A 279 -0.40 -19.11 -2.31
N ILE A 280 0.29 -20.18 -2.72
CA ILE A 280 -0.33 -21.35 -3.38
C ILE A 280 -1.39 -22.05 -2.51
N THR A 281 -1.45 -21.79 -1.20
CA THR A 281 -2.48 -22.34 -0.31
C THR A 281 -3.72 -21.44 -0.22
N ASN A 282 -3.75 -20.30 -0.91
CA ASN A 282 -4.92 -19.45 -0.98
C ASN A 282 -6.01 -20.15 -1.79
N THR A 283 -7.14 -20.46 -1.16
CA THR A 283 -8.27 -21.13 -1.79
C THR A 283 -9.36 -20.17 -2.28
N ILE A 284 -9.17 -18.86 -2.07
CA ILE A 284 -10.12 -17.85 -2.52
C ILE A 284 -10.04 -17.77 -4.06
N PRO A 285 -11.17 -17.83 -4.77
CA PRO A 285 -11.17 -17.59 -6.21
C PRO A 285 -10.71 -16.16 -6.53
N GLU A 286 -9.89 -16.02 -7.56
CA GLU A 286 -9.60 -14.71 -8.18
C GLU A 286 -10.85 -14.07 -8.79
#